data_AF-A0A257M2W4-F1
#
_entry.id   AF-A0A257M2W4-F1
#
_cell.length_a   1.000
_cell.length_b   1.000
_cell.length_c   1.000
_cell.angle_alpha   90.00
_cell.angle_beta   90.00
_cell.angle_gamma   90.00
#
_symmetry.space_group_name_H-M   'P 1'
#
loop_
_entity.id
_entity.type
_entity.pdbx_description
1 polymer ?
#
loop_
_entity_poly.entity_id
_entity_poly.type
_entity_poly.pdbx_seq_one_letter_code
_entity_poly.pdbx_strand_id
1 'polypeptide(L)'
;MFVLKKLFQLRDHANSDAEKPFLEHLEDLRITITKIVVTLVISMTVCFTFQDKLMGVLKRPVERVWYIHQQSLLPDKDKVKRPMTVEIWESAKKLERAAAPLSETERTLLFQATGDETIVHYARSAALLRSVLTLEEKKREGYIASLPVGEEMQRELRALLETKANPELSAMSDAQRMSALKPTETFMLSMSLSFFAGIV
;
A
#
# COMPACT_ATOMS: atom_id res chain seq x y z
N MET A 1 16.83 -56.47 29.76
CA MET A 1 15.78 -55.43 29.61
C MET A 1 14.44 -55.98 29.08
N PHE A 2 14.11 -57.27 29.29
CA PHE A 2 12.90 -57.91 28.76
C PHE A 2 11.92 -58.32 29.88
N VAL A 3 12.46 -58.75 31.03
CA VAL A 3 11.68 -59.13 32.21
C VAL A 3 10.99 -57.93 32.87
N LEU A 4 11.65 -56.78 32.94
CA LEU A 4 11.04 -55.53 33.41
C LEU A 4 9.86 -55.10 32.53
N LYS A 5 9.97 -55.21 31.20
CA LYS A 5 8.87 -54.86 30.27
C LYS A 5 7.64 -55.73 30.48
N LYS A 6 7.83 -57.04 30.71
CA LYS A 6 6.75 -57.99 31.00
C LYS A 6 6.09 -57.73 32.36
N LEU A 7 6.86 -57.32 33.37
CA LEU A 7 6.33 -57.00 34.70
C LEU A 7 5.52 -55.70 34.72
N PHE A 8 5.98 -54.67 33.99
CA PHE A 8 5.23 -53.42 33.80
C PHE A 8 3.95 -53.63 32.99
N GLN A 9 3.98 -54.47 31.94
CA GLN A 9 2.78 -54.82 31.18
C GLN A 9 1.74 -55.59 32.00
N LEU A 10 2.16 -56.45 32.93
CA LEU A 10 1.23 -57.17 33.83
C LEU A 10 0.59 -56.25 34.87
N ARG A 11 1.35 -55.26 35.37
CA ARG A 11 0.85 -54.25 36.32
C ARG A 11 -0.16 -53.32 35.64
N ASP A 12 0.13 -52.87 34.42
CA ASP A 12 -0.76 -51.96 33.68
C ASP A 12 -2.04 -52.65 33.19
N HIS A 13 -2.02 -53.96 32.96
CA HIS A 13 -3.22 -54.73 32.62
C HIS A 13 -4.12 -55.04 33.83
N ALA A 14 -3.57 -54.97 35.06
CA ALA A 14 -4.29 -55.29 36.30
C ALA A 14 -4.99 -54.07 36.95
N ASN A 15 -4.67 -52.84 36.53
CA ASN A 15 -5.25 -51.59 37.03
C ASN A 15 -5.84 -50.77 35.86
N SER A 16 -6.86 -51.30 35.19
CA SER A 16 -7.54 -50.64 34.06
C SER A 16 -8.33 -49.39 34.44
N ASP A 17 -8.58 -49.16 35.74
CA ASP A 17 -9.30 -48.01 36.30
C ASP A 17 -8.39 -47.01 37.04
N ALA A 18 -7.06 -47.14 36.92
CA ALA A 18 -6.15 -46.09 37.38
C ALA A 18 -6.18 -44.96 36.35
N GLU A 19 -6.63 -43.76 36.76
CA GLU A 19 -6.48 -42.54 35.97
C GLU A 19 -5.07 -42.47 35.38
N LYS A 20 -5.00 -42.22 34.06
CA LYS A 20 -3.75 -42.18 33.29
C LYS A 20 -2.64 -41.49 34.11
N PRO A 21 -1.48 -42.13 34.32
CA PRO A 21 -0.40 -41.54 35.10
C PRO A 21 -0.01 -40.18 34.51
N PHE A 22 0.19 -39.16 35.35
CA PHE A 22 0.51 -37.78 34.94
C PHE A 22 1.60 -37.67 33.85
N LEU A 23 2.58 -38.58 33.86
CA LEU A 23 3.64 -38.62 32.85
C LEU A 23 3.13 -38.95 31.44
N GLU A 24 2.14 -39.85 31.32
CA GLU A 24 1.51 -40.19 30.04
C GLU A 24 0.64 -39.02 29.51
N HIS A 25 0.04 -38.24 30.42
CA HIS A 25 -0.67 -37.01 30.07
C HIS A 25 0.28 -35.91 29.55
N LEU A 26 1.46 -35.75 30.15
CA LEU A 26 2.48 -34.81 29.68
C LEU A 26 3.10 -35.23 28.33
N GLU A 27 3.23 -36.54 28.09
CA GLU A 27 3.69 -37.07 26.81
C GLU A 27 2.65 -36.81 25.70
N ASP A 28 1.36 -37.00 25.98
CA ASP A 28 0.26 -36.71 25.06
C ASP A 28 0.17 -35.20 24.73
N LEU A 29 0.40 -34.34 25.73
CA LEU A 29 0.52 -32.88 25.53
C LEU A 29 1.68 -32.54 24.58
N ARG A 30 2.86 -33.13 24.77
CA ARG A 30 4.02 -32.90 23.89
C ARG A 30 3.74 -33.31 22.44
N ILE A 31 3.11 -34.47 22.25
CA ILE A 31 2.74 -34.96 20.92
C ILE A 31 1.74 -34.02 20.27
N THR A 32 0.75 -33.56 21.02
CA THR A 32 -0.27 -32.61 20.55
C THR A 32 0.35 -31.27 20.15
N ILE A 33 1.26 -30.72 20.98
CA ILE A 33 2.01 -29.49 20.65
C ILE A 33 2.85 -29.68 19.39
N THR A 34 3.55 -30.81 19.26
CA THR A 34 4.39 -31.09 18.08
C THR A 34 3.55 -31.11 16.80
N LYS A 35 2.35 -31.72 16.85
CA LYS A 35 1.40 -31.71 15.72
C LYS A 35 0.94 -30.30 15.37
N ILE A 36 0.61 -29.46 16.35
CA ILE A 36 0.19 -28.07 16.15
C ILE A 36 1.33 -27.25 15.51
N VAL A 37 2.57 -27.40 16.00
CA VAL A 37 3.73 -26.69 15.45
C VAL A 37 3.96 -27.10 14.00
N VAL A 38 3.93 -28.41 13.72
CA VAL A 38 4.13 -28.92 12.34
C VAL A 38 3.04 -28.39 11.40
N THR A 39 1.77 -28.43 11.80
CA THR A 39 0.68 -27.92 10.95
C THR A 39 0.77 -26.40 10.75
N LEU A 40 1.20 -25.66 11.77
CA LEU A 40 1.41 -24.21 11.68
C LEU A 40 2.55 -23.86 10.73
N VAL A 41 3.68 -24.57 10.79
CA VAL A 41 4.82 -24.35 9.88
C VAL A 41 4.43 -24.66 8.43
N ILE A 42 3.70 -25.77 8.20
CA ILE A 42 3.22 -26.12 6.85
C ILE A 42 2.27 -25.03 6.33
N SER A 43 1.29 -24.63 7.14
CA SER A 43 0.33 -23.58 6.78
C SER A 43 1.01 -22.23 6.52
N MET A 44 1.99 -21.85 7.36
CA MET A 44 2.77 -20.63 7.21
C MET A 44 3.55 -20.64 5.89
N THR A 45 4.18 -21.76 5.56
CA THR A 45 4.92 -21.92 4.29
C THR A 45 3.99 -21.73 3.09
N VAL A 46 2.81 -22.34 3.12
CA VAL A 46 1.79 -22.17 2.06
C VAL A 46 1.35 -20.71 1.96
N CYS A 47 0.99 -20.07 3.07
CA CYS A 47 0.60 -18.66 3.09
C CYS A 47 1.68 -17.73 2.51
N PHE A 48 2.95 -18.02 2.78
CA PHE A 48 4.07 -17.24 2.25
C PHE A 48 4.17 -17.32 0.72
N THR A 49 3.91 -18.48 0.11
CA THR A 49 3.88 -18.62 -1.35
C THR A 49 2.75 -17.82 -2.02
N PHE A 50 1.66 -17.54 -1.30
CA PHE A 50 0.50 -16.80 -1.79
C PHE A 50 0.42 -15.36 -1.26
N GLN A 51 1.47 -14.88 -0.59
CA GLN A 51 1.50 -13.58 0.08
C GLN A 51 1.11 -12.43 -0.87
N ASP A 52 1.65 -12.41 -2.08
CA ASP A 52 1.39 -11.32 -3.04
C ASP A 52 -0.08 -11.28 -3.48
N LYS A 53 -0.70 -12.45 -3.68
CA LYS A 53 -2.12 -12.56 -4.04
C LYS A 53 -3.02 -12.11 -2.88
N LEU A 54 -2.71 -12.56 -1.66
CA LEU A 54 -3.46 -12.18 -0.46
C LEU A 54 -3.36 -10.66 -0.22
N MET A 55 -2.16 -10.10 -0.34
CA MET A 55 -1.93 -8.67 -0.22
C MET A 55 -2.70 -7.89 -1.29
N GLY A 56 -2.74 -8.38 -2.53
CA GLY A 56 -3.54 -7.77 -3.60
C GLY A 56 -5.03 -7.72 -3.25
N VAL A 57 -5.59 -8.81 -2.68
CA VAL A 57 -6.99 -8.84 -2.24
C VAL A 57 -7.25 -7.84 -1.11
N LEU A 58 -6.34 -7.75 -0.13
CA LEU A 58 -6.45 -6.82 0.99
C LEU A 58 -6.34 -5.34 0.57
N LYS A 59 -5.52 -5.03 -0.45
CA LYS A 59 -5.33 -3.66 -0.95
C LYS A 59 -6.48 -3.16 -1.82
N ARG A 60 -7.13 -4.02 -2.59
CA ARG A 60 -8.23 -3.66 -3.51
C ARG A 60 -9.29 -2.72 -2.94
N PRO A 61 -9.87 -2.94 -1.74
CA PRO A 61 -10.88 -2.03 -1.21
C PRO A 61 -10.32 -0.62 -0.98
N VAL A 62 -9.08 -0.52 -0.49
CA VAL A 62 -8.40 0.76 -0.25
C VAL A 62 -8.13 1.48 -1.57
N GLU A 63 -7.60 0.78 -2.57
CA GLU A 63 -7.34 1.33 -3.90
C GLU A 63 -8.63 1.83 -4.57
N ARG A 64 -9.72 1.07 -4.45
CA ARG A 64 -11.03 1.46 -4.99
C ARG A 64 -11.57 2.71 -4.32
N VAL A 65 -11.56 2.77 -2.99
CA VAL A 65 -12.04 3.95 -2.25
C VAL A 65 -11.20 5.17 -2.60
N TRP A 66 -9.87 5.01 -2.67
CA TRP A 66 -8.98 6.09 -3.08
C TRP A 66 -9.25 6.56 -4.51
N TYR A 67 -9.44 5.62 -5.46
CA TYR A 67 -9.76 5.95 -6.86
C TYR A 67 -11.08 6.72 -6.97
N ILE A 68 -12.14 6.25 -6.29
CA ILE A 68 -13.45 6.92 -6.25
C ILE A 68 -13.30 8.32 -5.66
N HIS A 69 -12.54 8.46 -4.57
CA HIS A 69 -12.30 9.75 -3.94
C HIS A 69 -11.53 10.70 -4.87
N GLN A 70 -10.45 10.27 -5.50
CA GLN A 70 -9.73 11.08 -6.47
C GLN A 70 -10.61 11.47 -7.66
N GLN A 71 -11.40 10.54 -8.18
CA GLN A 71 -12.33 10.81 -9.27
C GLN A 71 -13.36 11.87 -8.88
N SER A 72 -13.84 11.89 -7.63
CA SER A 72 -14.78 12.90 -7.15
C SER A 72 -14.19 14.32 -7.03
N LEU A 73 -12.86 14.42 -6.93
CA LEU A 73 -12.14 15.70 -6.85
C LEU A 73 -11.76 16.25 -8.23
N LEU A 74 -11.94 15.47 -9.29
CA LEU A 74 -11.66 15.90 -10.66
C LEU A 74 -12.93 16.52 -11.27
N PRO A 75 -12.80 17.60 -12.05
CA PRO A 75 -13.92 18.18 -12.79
C PRO A 75 -14.49 17.20 -13.81
N ASP A 76 -15.81 17.29 -14.02
CA ASP A 76 -16.52 16.49 -15.01
C ASP A 76 -15.93 16.67 -16.42
N LYS A 77 -16.09 15.63 -17.24
CA LYS A 77 -15.58 15.58 -18.63
C LYS A 77 -16.07 16.73 -19.50
N ASP A 78 -17.19 17.35 -19.14
CA ASP A 78 -17.79 18.45 -19.89
C ASP A 78 -17.11 19.81 -19.60
N LYS A 79 -16.39 19.93 -18.47
CA LYS A 79 -15.71 21.17 -18.06
C LYS A 79 -14.27 21.27 -18.56
N VAL A 80 -13.68 20.16 -19.03
CA VAL A 80 -12.29 20.09 -19.48
C VAL A 80 -12.22 19.51 -20.89
N LYS A 81 -11.52 20.18 -21.80
CA LYS A 81 -11.46 19.80 -23.22
C LYS A 81 -10.65 18.53 -23.46
N ARG A 82 -9.64 18.28 -22.62
CA ARG A 82 -8.75 17.11 -22.69
C ARG A 82 -9.24 16.00 -21.75
N PRO A 83 -8.98 14.73 -22.07
CA PRO A 83 -9.39 13.62 -21.21
C PRO A 83 -8.61 13.67 -19.89
N MET A 84 -9.31 13.98 -18.79
CA MET A 84 -8.76 13.88 -17.44
C MET A 84 -9.20 12.58 -16.78
N THR A 85 -8.25 11.68 -16.59
CA THR A 85 -8.41 10.45 -15.79
C THR A 85 -7.52 10.53 -14.56
N VAL A 86 -7.88 9.84 -13.48
CA VAL A 86 -7.09 9.80 -12.23
C VAL A 86 -5.63 9.42 -12.51
N GLU A 87 -5.38 8.49 -13.43
CA GLU A 87 -4.03 8.07 -13.82
C GLU A 87 -3.23 9.18 -14.53
N ILE A 88 -3.88 9.93 -15.41
CA ILE A 88 -3.28 11.06 -16.13
C ILE A 88 -2.98 12.19 -15.14
N TRP A 89 -3.90 12.46 -14.21
CA TRP A 89 -3.70 13.48 -13.18
C TRP A 89 -2.55 13.12 -12.23
N GLU A 90 -2.47 11.86 -11.78
CA GLU A 90 -1.37 11.41 -10.91
C GLU A 90 -0.02 11.36 -11.62
N SER A 91 0.02 10.93 -12.89
CA SER A 91 1.25 10.99 -13.68
C SER A 91 1.69 12.44 -13.95
N ALA A 92 0.76 13.34 -14.20
CA ALA A 92 1.02 14.77 -14.34
C ALA A 92 1.61 15.37 -13.05
N LYS A 93 1.07 15.04 -11.87
CA LYS A 93 1.64 15.47 -10.58
C LYS A 93 3.04 14.94 -10.35
N LYS A 94 3.33 13.69 -10.72
CA LYS A 94 4.69 13.11 -10.65
C LYS A 94 5.66 13.85 -11.56
N LEU A 95 5.25 14.11 -12.79
CA LEU A 95 6.05 14.85 -13.77
C LEU A 95 6.33 16.26 -13.28
N GLU A 96 5.31 16.95 -12.74
CA GLU A 96 5.46 18.28 -12.15
C GLU A 96 6.42 18.27 -10.97
N ARG A 97 6.29 17.31 -10.04
CA ARG A 97 7.17 17.16 -8.88
C ARG A 97 8.63 16.96 -9.30
N ALA A 98 8.86 16.14 -10.33
CA ALA A 98 10.18 15.90 -10.90
C ALA A 98 10.73 17.14 -11.63
N ALA A 99 9.84 17.94 -12.24
CA ALA A 99 10.19 19.16 -12.93
C ALA A 99 10.42 20.36 -11.99
N ALA A 100 9.91 20.34 -10.76
CA ALA A 100 9.99 21.44 -9.81
C ALA A 100 11.43 21.91 -9.47
N PRO A 101 12.43 21.03 -9.25
CA PRO A 101 13.80 21.46 -8.97
C PRO A 101 14.61 21.81 -10.23
N LEU A 102 14.11 21.52 -11.43
CA LEU A 102 14.85 21.67 -12.68
C LEU A 102 14.82 23.11 -13.21
N SER A 103 15.88 23.51 -13.91
CA SER A 103 15.91 24.79 -14.63
C SER A 103 14.93 24.79 -15.80
N GLU A 104 14.57 25.97 -16.31
CA GLU A 104 13.60 26.10 -17.41
C GLU A 104 14.01 25.28 -18.65
N THR A 105 15.30 25.28 -19.00
CA THR A 105 15.84 24.51 -20.13
C THR A 105 15.68 23.00 -19.90
N GLU A 106 16.06 22.48 -18.73
CA GLU A 106 15.93 21.07 -18.38
C GLU A 106 14.47 20.63 -18.30
N ARG A 107 13.56 21.50 -17.82
CA ARG A 107 12.12 21.23 -17.81
C ARG A 107 11.57 21.07 -19.22
N THR A 108 11.98 21.92 -20.16
CA THR A 108 11.54 21.78 -21.55
C THR A 108 12.02 20.48 -22.17
N LEU A 109 13.27 20.07 -21.90
CA LEU A 109 13.81 18.79 -22.36
C LEU A 109 13.07 17.60 -21.72
N LEU A 110 12.76 17.65 -20.43
CA LEU A 110 11.98 16.64 -19.72
C LEU A 110 10.58 16.48 -20.34
N PHE A 111 9.91 17.60 -20.61
CA PHE A 111 8.58 17.59 -21.22
C PHE A 111 8.61 17.07 -22.66
N GLN A 112 9.65 17.40 -23.44
CA GLN A 112 9.87 16.82 -24.77
C GLN A 112 10.14 15.32 -24.70
N ALA A 113 10.95 14.86 -23.73
CA ALA A 113 11.27 13.45 -23.54
C ALA A 113 10.06 12.61 -23.11
N THR A 114 9.07 13.22 -22.45
CA THR A 114 7.84 12.54 -22.02
C THR A 114 6.96 12.16 -23.22
N GLY A 115 6.93 12.99 -24.28
CA GLY A 115 6.19 12.71 -25.51
C GLY A 115 4.66 12.82 -25.43
N ASP A 116 4.08 12.96 -24.23
CA ASP A 116 2.63 13.09 -24.02
C ASP A 116 2.24 14.54 -23.69
N GLU A 117 1.64 15.24 -24.66
CA GLU A 117 1.19 16.62 -24.52
C GLU A 117 0.10 16.80 -23.46
N THR A 118 -0.69 15.77 -23.17
CA THR A 118 -1.78 15.83 -22.19
C THR A 118 -1.22 15.83 -20.78
N ILE A 119 -0.29 14.92 -20.49
CA ILE A 119 0.38 14.85 -19.18
C ILE A 119 1.19 16.12 -18.92
N VAL A 120 1.90 16.63 -19.93
CA VAL A 120 2.66 17.88 -19.82
C VAL A 120 1.75 19.07 -19.52
N HIS A 121 0.59 19.15 -20.18
CA HIS A 121 -0.40 20.20 -19.94
C HIS A 121 -0.95 20.16 -18.51
N TYR A 122 -1.33 18.98 -18.03
CA TYR A 122 -1.81 18.84 -16.65
C TYR A 122 -0.70 19.00 -15.61
N ALA A 123 0.56 18.70 -15.95
CA ALA A 123 1.68 18.98 -15.06
C ALA A 123 1.84 20.50 -14.84
N ARG A 124 1.67 21.29 -15.91
CA ARG A 124 1.63 22.74 -15.81
C ARG A 124 0.42 23.24 -15.02
N SER A 125 -0.75 22.60 -15.18
CA SER A 125 -1.94 22.99 -14.42
C SER A 125 -1.83 22.68 -12.94
N ALA A 126 -1.21 21.56 -12.57
CA ALA A 126 -0.92 21.23 -11.18
C ALA A 126 0.03 22.25 -10.53
N ALA A 127 1.08 22.68 -11.23
CA ALA A 127 2.00 23.71 -10.73
C ALA A 127 1.29 25.04 -10.50
N LEU A 128 0.45 25.48 -11.46
CA LEU A 128 -0.34 26.70 -11.33
C LEU A 128 -1.37 26.59 -10.21
N LEU A 129 -2.09 25.47 -10.12
CA LEU A 129 -3.06 25.21 -9.05
C LEU A 129 -2.41 25.30 -7.67
N ARG A 130 -1.20 24.73 -7.49
CA ARG A 130 -0.42 24.86 -6.24
C ARG A 130 -0.11 26.32 -5.91
N SER A 131 0.30 27.10 -6.92
CA SER A 131 0.55 28.54 -6.72
C SER A 131 -0.72 29.30 -6.31
N VAL A 132 -1.87 28.96 -6.90
CA VAL A 132 -3.17 29.58 -6.59
C VAL A 132 -3.65 29.21 -5.19
N LEU A 133 -3.48 27.95 -4.77
CA LEU A 133 -3.87 27.49 -3.43
C LEU A 133 -3.01 28.10 -2.31
N THR A 134 -1.77 28.49 -2.61
CA THR A 134 -0.89 29.21 -1.68
C THR A 134 -1.41 30.63 -1.37
N LEU A 135 -2.22 31.20 -2.26
CA LEU A 135 -2.82 32.53 -2.11
C LEU A 135 -4.14 32.48 -1.31
N GLU A 136 -4.43 33.58 -0.62
CA GLU A 136 -5.72 33.81 0.07
C GLU A 136 -6.89 33.79 -0.92
N GLU A 137 -8.04 33.23 -0.51
CA GLU A 137 -9.22 33.03 -1.36
C GLU A 137 -9.67 34.30 -2.11
N LYS A 138 -9.61 35.46 -1.45
CA LYS A 138 -10.01 36.76 -2.02
C LYS A 138 -9.11 37.21 -3.18
N LYS A 139 -7.87 36.72 -3.26
CA LYS A 139 -6.87 37.13 -4.26
C LYS A 139 -6.73 36.11 -5.41
N ARG A 140 -7.35 34.93 -5.30
CA ARG A 140 -7.21 33.84 -6.27
C ARG A 140 -7.74 34.22 -7.66
N GLU A 141 -8.93 34.79 -7.73
CA GLU A 141 -9.53 35.20 -9.03
C GLU A 141 -8.71 36.28 -9.73
N GLY A 142 -8.23 37.28 -8.97
CA GLY A 142 -7.35 38.32 -9.52
C GLY A 142 -6.03 37.76 -10.04
N TYR A 143 -5.44 36.79 -9.33
CA TYR A 143 -4.24 36.11 -9.77
C TYR A 143 -4.47 35.25 -11.03
N ILE A 144 -5.54 34.44 -11.07
CA ILE A 144 -5.89 33.62 -12.24
C ILE A 144 -6.08 34.50 -13.49
N ALA A 145 -6.76 35.64 -13.34
CA ALA A 145 -6.95 36.59 -14.44
C ALA A 145 -5.65 37.24 -14.92
N SER A 146 -4.66 37.39 -14.04
CA SER A 146 -3.35 37.98 -14.37
C SER A 146 -2.36 37.00 -15.01
N LEU A 147 -2.63 35.69 -14.97
CA LEU A 147 -1.72 34.68 -15.52
C LEU A 147 -1.64 34.79 -17.05
N PRO A 148 -0.43 34.77 -17.64
CA PRO A 148 -0.22 34.77 -19.09
C PRO A 148 -0.50 33.39 -19.70
N VAL A 149 -1.67 32.84 -19.44
CA VAL A 149 -2.12 31.53 -19.92
C VAL A 149 -3.42 31.71 -20.71
N GLY A 150 -3.63 30.86 -21.72
CA GLY A 150 -4.83 30.94 -22.56
C GLY A 150 -6.12 30.75 -21.75
N GLU A 151 -7.25 31.23 -22.29
CA GLU A 151 -8.56 31.13 -21.62
C GLU A 151 -8.95 29.69 -21.23
N GLU A 152 -8.53 28.71 -22.02
CA GLU A 152 -8.74 27.28 -21.75
C GLU A 152 -8.15 26.90 -20.39
N MET A 153 -6.89 27.27 -20.15
CA MET A 153 -6.17 26.98 -18.90
C MET A 153 -6.79 27.68 -17.70
N GLN A 154 -7.28 28.91 -17.87
CA GLN A 154 -7.95 29.64 -16.80
C GLN A 154 -9.28 28.99 -16.41
N ARG A 155 -10.07 28.52 -17.39
CA ARG A 155 -11.32 27.78 -17.13
C ARG A 155 -11.05 26.46 -16.41
N GLU A 156 -10.01 25.74 -16.82
CA GLU A 156 -9.58 24.50 -16.16
C GLU A 156 -9.14 24.73 -14.71
N LEU A 157 -8.36 25.78 -14.45
CA LEU A 157 -7.95 26.13 -13.07
C LEU A 157 -9.16 26.47 -12.19
N ARG A 158 -10.14 27.20 -12.72
CA ARG A 158 -11.40 27.46 -11.99
C ARG A 158 -12.17 26.18 -11.71
N ALA A 159 -12.31 25.30 -12.70
CA ALA A 159 -12.98 24.01 -12.52
C ALA A 159 -12.27 23.14 -11.45
N LEU A 160 -10.93 23.13 -11.43
CA LEU A 160 -10.13 22.42 -10.43
C LEU A 160 -10.26 23.02 -9.03
N LEU A 161 -10.44 24.33 -8.91
CA LEU A 161 -10.69 25.00 -7.63
C LEU A 161 -12.09 24.70 -7.10
N GLU A 162 -13.10 24.67 -7.97
CA GLU A 162 -14.47 24.29 -7.60
C GLU A 162 -14.51 22.86 -7.03
N THR A 163 -13.83 21.91 -7.67
CA THR A 163 -13.79 20.51 -7.24
C THR A 163 -12.78 20.24 -6.11
N LYS A 164 -12.03 21.27 -5.67
CA LYS A 164 -10.98 21.17 -4.65
C LYS A 164 -9.96 20.07 -4.98
N ALA A 165 -9.55 20.00 -6.24
CA ALA A 165 -8.54 19.05 -6.68
C ALA A 165 -7.23 19.24 -5.91
N ASN A 166 -6.63 18.13 -5.47
CA ASN A 166 -5.37 18.17 -4.75
C ASN A 166 -4.18 18.17 -5.73
N PRO A 167 -3.35 19.25 -5.78
CA PRO A 167 -2.15 19.29 -6.62
C PRO A 167 -0.96 18.54 -6.03
N GLU A 168 -1.04 18.10 -4.77
CA GLU A 168 0.04 17.35 -4.13
C GLU A 168 0.01 15.87 -4.54
N LEU A 169 1.21 15.29 -4.59
CA LEU A 169 1.35 13.85 -4.75
C LEU A 169 0.73 13.17 -3.53
N SER A 170 -0.26 12.31 -3.74
CA SER A 170 -0.88 11.62 -2.60
C SER A 170 0.10 10.59 -2.05
N ALA A 171 0.32 10.60 -0.73
CA ALA A 171 1.15 9.58 -0.05
C ALA A 171 0.62 8.15 -0.27
N MET A 172 -0.67 8.01 -0.60
CA MET A 172 -1.28 6.76 -1.05
C MET A 172 -0.69 6.25 -2.37
N SER A 173 -0.30 7.11 -3.31
CA SER A 173 0.33 6.67 -4.56
C SER A 173 1.72 6.05 -4.32
N ASP A 174 2.44 6.58 -3.33
CA ASP A 174 3.70 6.01 -2.84
C ASP A 174 3.45 4.78 -1.97
N ALA A 175 2.36 4.72 -1.18
CA ALA A 175 1.95 3.54 -0.41
C ALA A 175 1.44 2.38 -1.28
N GLN A 176 0.75 2.69 -2.38
CA GLN A 176 0.39 1.74 -3.43
C GLN A 176 1.65 1.17 -4.08
N ARG A 177 2.74 1.97 -4.13
CA ARG A 177 4.09 1.56 -4.50
C ARG A 177 4.97 1.06 -3.34
N MET A 178 4.53 1.16 -2.08
CA MET A 178 5.11 0.47 -0.92
C MET A 178 4.80 -1.03 -0.96
N SER A 179 4.96 -1.64 -2.14
CA SER A 179 5.57 -2.96 -2.26
C SER A 179 6.99 -3.00 -1.67
N ALA A 180 7.57 -1.82 -1.39
CA ALA A 180 8.87 -1.62 -0.74
C ALA A 180 8.86 -1.72 0.79
N LEU A 181 7.70 -1.70 1.46
CA LEU A 181 7.61 -2.47 2.71
C LEU A 181 7.57 -3.92 2.25
N LYS A 182 8.74 -4.45 1.90
CA LYS A 182 8.98 -5.88 1.80
C LYS A 182 8.27 -6.48 3.01
N PRO A 183 7.15 -7.18 2.86
CA PRO A 183 6.47 -7.75 4.02
C PRO A 183 7.39 -8.79 4.68
N THR A 184 8.38 -9.26 3.92
CA THR A 184 9.52 -10.04 4.39
C THR A 184 10.45 -9.28 5.33
N GLU A 185 10.57 -7.95 5.32
CA GLU A 185 11.36 -7.20 6.30
C GLU A 185 10.67 -7.15 7.65
N THR A 186 9.39 -6.80 7.73
CA THR A 186 8.65 -6.86 9.01
C THR A 186 8.52 -8.28 9.53
N PHE A 187 8.38 -9.27 8.65
CA PHE A 187 8.40 -10.70 9.01
C PHE A 187 9.80 -11.20 9.42
N MET A 188 10.87 -10.76 8.75
CA MET A 188 12.24 -11.11 9.09
C MET A 188 12.68 -10.40 10.38
N LEU A 189 12.15 -9.21 10.64
CA LEU A 189 12.37 -8.47 11.88
C LEU A 189 11.61 -9.12 13.02
N SER A 190 10.36 -9.57 12.82
CA SER A 190 9.63 -10.37 13.82
C SER A 190 10.26 -11.75 14.05
N MET A 191 10.78 -12.40 13.01
CA MET A 191 11.53 -13.66 13.11
C MET A 191 12.84 -13.44 13.87
N SER A 192 13.61 -12.40 13.54
CA SER A 192 14.85 -12.04 14.23
C SER A 192 14.60 -11.68 15.69
N LEU A 193 13.52 -10.95 15.98
CA LEU A 193 13.13 -10.61 17.35
C LEU A 193 12.66 -11.86 18.12
N SER A 194 11.97 -12.80 17.46
CA SER A 194 11.54 -14.08 18.05
C SER A 194 12.73 -15.00 18.35
N PHE A 195 13.75 -15.01 17.48
CA PHE A 195 15.02 -15.69 17.75
C PHE A 195 15.79 -15.02 18.89
N PHE A 196 15.77 -13.69 18.96
CA PHE A 196 16.42 -12.93 20.04
C PHE A 196 15.69 -13.03 21.38
N ALA A 197 14.36 -13.20 21.35
CA ALA A 197 13.50 -13.34 22.53
C ALA A 197 13.40 -14.79 23.06
N GLY A 198 14.17 -15.74 22.51
CA GLY A 198 14.36 -17.05 23.12
C GLY A 198 13.21 -18.04 22.93
N ILE A 199 12.61 -18.09 21.74
CA ILE A 199 11.84 -19.28 21.31
C ILE A 199 12.74 -20.15 20.41
N VAL A 200 13.86 -20.60 20.99
CA VAL A 200 14.52 -21.90 20.79
C VAL A 200 15.14 -22.26 22.13
#